data_AF-A0A7Y6AFD7-F1
#
_entry.id   AF-A0A7Y6AFD7-F1
#
_cell.length_a   1.000
_cell.length_b   1.000
_cell.length_c   1.000
_cell.angle_alpha   90.00
_cell.angle_beta   90.00
_cell.angle_gamma   90.00
#
_symmetry.space_group_name_H-M   'P 1'
#
loop_
_entity.id
_entity.type
_entity.pdbx_description
1 polymer ?
#
loop_
_entity_poly.entity_id
_entity_poly.type
_entity_poly.pdbx_seq_one_letter_code
_entity_poly.pdbx_strand_id
1 'polypeptide(L)' 'MSFAGAVRRISLREEIAEALSDDLVTGRLAAGASLTVNDTARRFGVSATPVREALIHLAAHGLLIGGHHRGFQVA' A
#
# COMPACT_ATOMS: atom_id res chain seq x y z
N MET A 1 -4.93 37.45 -1.20
CA MET A 1 -5.54 36.39 -0.36
C MET A 1 -4.84 35.09 -0.71
N SER A 2 -3.88 34.67 0.11
CA SER A 2 -3.16 33.40 -0.09
C SER A 2 -3.66 32.42 0.95
N PHE A 3 -4.37 31.38 0.53
CA PHE A 3 -4.64 30.25 1.41
C PHE A 3 -3.32 29.51 1.57
N ALA A 4 -2.65 29.76 2.69
CA ALA A 4 -1.51 28.97 3.15
C ALA A 4 -1.88 27.48 3.04
N GLY A 5 -1.11 26.75 2.24
CA GLY A 5 -1.31 25.32 2.02
C GLY A 5 -1.36 24.59 3.35
N ALA A 6 -2.50 23.99 3.65
CA ALA A 6 -2.64 23.12 4.81
C ALA A 6 -1.59 22.01 4.67
N VAL A 7 -0.62 21.97 5.58
CA VAL A 7 0.35 20.90 5.66
C VAL A 7 -0.43 19.60 5.87
N ARG A 8 -0.60 18.81 4.81
CA ARG A 8 -1.23 17.50 4.89
C ARG A 8 -0.32 16.61 5.73
N ARG A 9 -0.72 16.32 6.98
CA ARG A 9 -0.13 15.23 7.74
C ARG A 9 -0.73 13.93 7.20
N ILE A 10 -0.03 13.34 6.24
CA ILE A 10 -0.36 12.02 5.72
C ILE A 10 0.16 11.01 6.74
N SER A 11 -0.67 10.03 7.11
CA SER A 11 -0.23 8.95 7.99
C SER A 11 0.67 7.96 7.24
N LEU A 12 1.57 7.28 7.95
CA LEU A 12 2.48 6.31 7.31
C LEU A 12 1.74 5.22 6.52
N ARG A 13 0.55 4.80 7.00
CA ARG A 13 -0.31 3.86 6.27
C ARG A 13 -0.78 4.42 4.91
N GLU A 14 -1.08 5.72 4.84
CA GLU A 14 -1.59 6.39 3.64
C GLU A 14 -0.45 6.59 2.64
N GLU A 15 0.74 6.96 3.12
CA GLU A 15 1.94 7.06 2.29
C GLU A 15 2.29 5.71 1.63
N ILE A 16 2.24 4.61 2.40
CA ILE A 16 2.46 3.26 1.88
C ILE A 16 1.37 2.88 0.87
N ALA A 17 0.11 3.18 1.16
CA ALA A 17 -1.01 2.87 0.26
C ALA A 17 -0.90 3.65 -1.06
N GLU A 18 -0.56 4.94 -1.02
CA GLU A 18 -0.34 5.76 -2.22
C GLU A 18 0.80 5.23 -3.07
N ALA A 19 1.95 4.94 -2.47
CA ALA A 19 3.12 4.42 -3.18
C ALA A 19 2.83 3.06 -3.84
N LEU A 20 2.15 2.15 -3.13
CA LEU A 20 1.75 0.86 -3.68
C LEU A 20 0.68 1.02 -4.77
N SER A 21 -0.29 1.92 -4.60
CA SER A 21 -1.29 2.20 -5.63
C SER A 21 -0.64 2.71 -6.91
N ASP A 22 0.35 3.59 -6.81
CA ASP A 22 1.10 4.06 -7.98
C ASP A 22 1.86 2.91 -8.67
N ASP A 23 2.50 2.03 -7.90
CA ASP A 23 3.15 0.83 -8.44
C ASP A 23 2.17 -0.09 -9.18
N LEU A 24 0.95 -0.27 -8.66
CA LEU A 24 -0.09 -1.11 -9.25
C LEU A 24 -0.63 -0.49 -10.54
N VAL A 25 -0.99 0.79 -10.50
CA VAL A 25 -1.55 1.52 -11.65
C VAL A 25 -0.54 1.68 -12.78
N THR A 26 0.74 1.89 -12.45
CA THR A 26 1.83 1.99 -13.45
C THR A 26 2.35 0.62 -13.92
N GLY A 27 1.85 -0.48 -13.35
CA GLY A 27 2.26 -1.84 -13.72
C GLY A 27 3.66 -2.23 -13.23
N ARG A 28 4.28 -1.46 -12.32
CA ARG A 28 5.54 -1.85 -11.65
C ARG A 28 5.35 -3.10 -10.79
N LEU A 29 4.14 -3.27 -10.24
CA LEU A 29 3.66 -4.53 -9.70
C LEU A 29 2.75 -5.20 -10.73
N ALA A 30 3.22 -6.30 -11.31
CA ALA A 30 2.48 -7.02 -12.34
C ALA A 30 1.21 -7.69 -11.78
N ALA A 31 0.18 -7.79 -12.62
CA ALA A 31 -1.03 -8.55 -12.30
C ALA A 31 -0.68 -9.99 -11.89
N GLY A 32 -1.31 -10.47 -10.81
CA GLY A 32 -1.02 -11.76 -10.21
C GLY A 32 0.28 -11.87 -9.41
N ALA A 33 1.10 -10.81 -9.30
CA ALA A 33 2.27 -10.81 -8.44
C ALA A 33 1.86 -10.93 -6.96
N SER A 34 2.68 -11.62 -6.17
CA SER A 34 2.46 -11.77 -4.72
C SER A 34 3.18 -10.67 -3.94
N LEU A 35 2.51 -10.13 -2.92
CA LEU A 35 3.04 -9.20 -1.94
C LEU A 35 2.84 -9.75 -0.53
N THR A 36 3.88 -9.67 0.31
CA THR A 36 3.78 -10.02 1.72
C THR A 36 3.95 -8.79 2.59
N VAL A 37 3.36 -8.82 3.80
CA VAL A 37 3.54 -7.74 4.78
C VAL A 37 5.01 -7.55 5.13
N ASN A 38 5.77 -8.66 5.27
CA ASN A 38 7.16 -8.60 5.67
C ASN A 38 8.06 -8.00 4.58
N ASP A 39 7.89 -8.40 3.32
CA ASP A 39 8.71 -7.88 2.23
C ASP A 39 8.40 -6.40 1.96
N THR A 40 7.13 -6.03 2.02
CA THR A 40 6.72 -4.63 1.90
C THR A 40 7.25 -3.80 3.08
N ALA A 41 7.17 -4.30 4.32
CA ALA A 41 7.75 -3.60 5.48
C ALA A 41 9.25 -3.36 5.35
N ARG A 42 9.99 -4.37 4.86
CA ARG A 42 11.42 -4.23 4.56
C ARG A 42 11.68 -3.21 3.46
N ARG A 43 10.89 -3.23 2.38
CA ARG A 43 11.01 -2.27 1.26
C ARG A 43 10.82 -0.81 1.72
N PHE A 44 9.86 -0.57 2.60
CA PHE A 44 9.57 0.78 3.10
C PHE A 44 10.37 1.18 4.35
N GLY A 45 11.08 0.25 4.99
CA GLY A 45 11.86 0.53 6.21
C GLY A 45 10.97 0.80 7.44
N VAL A 46 9.81 0.16 7.52
CA VAL A 46 8.77 0.43 8.53
C VAL A 46 8.35 -0.84 9.27
N SER A 47 7.51 -0.70 10.29
CA SER A 47 6.93 -1.85 10.99
C SER A 47 5.81 -2.53 10.17
N ALA A 48 5.48 -3.77 10.54
CA ALA A 48 4.48 -4.56 9.83
C ALA A 48 3.04 -4.04 9.96
N THR A 49 2.70 -3.33 11.03
CA THR A 49 1.33 -2.84 11.30
C THR A 49 0.82 -1.87 10.24
N PRO A 50 1.48 -0.72 9.97
CA PRO A 50 1.00 0.23 8.95
C PRO A 50 0.97 -0.38 7.54
N VAL A 51 1.88 -1.33 7.26
CA VAL A 51 1.92 -2.06 6.00
C VAL A 51 0.73 -2.99 5.86
N ARG A 52 0.40 -3.77 6.90
CA ARG A 52 -0.77 -4.65 6.90
C ARG A 52 -2.04 -3.84 6.67
N GLU A 53 -2.19 -2.70 7.35
CA GLU A 53 -3.33 -1.81 7.18
C GLU A 53 -3.43 -1.26 5.75
N ALA A 54 -2.31 -0.81 5.17
CA ALA A 54 -2.26 -0.33 3.80
C ALA A 54 -2.65 -1.43 2.79
N LEU A 55 -2.14 -2.66 2.96
CA LEU A 55 -2.46 -3.77 2.07
C LEU A 55 -3.94 -4.20 2.20
N ILE A 56 -4.49 -4.23 3.42
CA ILE A 56 -5.93 -4.46 3.64
C ILE A 56 -6.76 -3.37 2.97
N HIS A 57 -6.35 -2.11 3.10
CA HIS A 57 -7.02 -0.98 2.46
C HIS A 57 -7.05 -1.15 0.93
N LEU A 58 -5.92 -1.45 0.29
CA LEU A 58 -5.87 -1.69 -1.16
C LEU A 58 -6.70 -2.90 -1.59
N ALA A 59 -6.74 -3.96 -0.78
CA ALA A 59 -7.59 -5.11 -1.04
C ALA A 59 -9.09 -4.78 -0.98
N ALA A 60 -9.50 -3.94 -0.02
CA ALA A 60 -10.87 -3.46 0.06
C ALA A 60 -11.29 -2.60 -1.14
N HIS A 61 -10.32 -2.01 -1.86
CA HIS A 61 -10.54 -1.25 -3.10
C HIS A 61 -10.41 -2.11 -4.36
N GLY A 62 -10.20 -3.43 -4.23
CA GLY A 62 -10.09 -4.35 -5.36
C GLY A 62 -8.77 -4.25 -6.13
N LEU A 63 -7.78 -3.52 -5.61
CA LEU A 63 -6.45 -3.43 -6.21
C LEU A 63 -5.57 -4.65 -5.85
N LEU A 64 -5.89 -5.28 -4.73
CA LEU A 64 -5.26 -6.51 -4.26
C LEU A 64 -6.34 -7.55 -3.91
N ILE A 65 -5.97 -8.82 -4.00
CA ILE A 65 -6.74 -9.96 -3.53
C ILE A 65 -6.08 -10.47 -2.25
N GLY A 66 -6.83 -10.47 -1.14
CA GLY A 66 -6.35 -11.00 0.14
C GLY A 66 -6.34 -12.53 0.17
N GLY A 67 -5.22 -13.14 0.54
CA GLY A 67 -5.11 -14.59 0.74
C GLY A 67 -5.25 -14.99 2.22
N HIS A 68 -5.87 -16.13 2.50
CA HIS A 68 -5.80 -16.75 3.81
C HIS A 68 -4.35 -17.19 4.08
N HIS A 69 -3.65 -16.42 4.92
CA HIS A 69 -2.30 -16.67 5.47
C HIS A 69 -1.09 -16.51 4.56
N ARG A 70 -1.24 -16.27 3.24
CA ARG A 70 -0.11 -16.21 2.29
C ARG A 70 0.30 -14.80 1.81
N GLY A 71 -0.43 -13.76 2.21
CA GLY A 71 -0.19 -12.39 1.76
C GLY A 71 -1.29 -11.89 0.83
N PHE A 72 -0.93 -11.00 -0.08
CA PHE A 72 -1.80 -10.34 -1.03
C PHE A 72 -1.34 -10.64 -2.45
N GLN A 73 -2.26 -10.63 -3.40
CA GLN A 73 -1.96 -10.79 -4.82
C GLN A 73 -2.48 -9.58 -5.58
N VAL A 74 -1.76 -9.10 -6.60
CA VAL A 74 -2.26 -8.04 -7.48
C VAL A 74 -3.47 -8.55 -8.26
N ALA A 75 -4.56 -7.78 -8.24
CA ALA A 75 -5.81 -8.11 -8.93
C ALA A 75 -5.67 -8.17 -10.45
#